data_AF-A0A7J6RIX2-F1
#
_entry.id   AF-A0A7J6RIX2-F1
#
_cell.length_a   1.000
_cell.length_b   1.000
_cell.length_c   1.000
_cell.angle_alpha   90.00
_cell.angle_beta   90.00
_cell.angle_gamma   90.00
#
_symmetry.space_group_name_H-M   'P 1'
#
loop_
_entity.id
_entity.type
_entity.pdbx_description
1 polymer ?
#
loop_
_entity_poly.entity_id
_entity_poly.type
_entity_poly.pdbx_seq_one_letter_code
_entity_poly.pdbx_strand_id
1 'polypeptide(L)'
;MGCRQSSSISYQTGIKRDNDEVREAALQAVGDEATQSPDLVTRIELKLACSKLRRTSNCRVKVYLKSGLEKYQLIGRTEILPDTQNPTFAQGIFLDFLFEVQQKVRFEVYHVPQSTGKSRESDFLGLAEMHLAEIVTSPGGVVTRELEHSTRPSGNGDITIIAEEVQGTKRTVKFNLRCAGLPGKGIFSKPRYYVVISRAMPATEAQSGAPLPVVYRSEVVEDTSEPSFATAELPIESLCRGDPARKILFQMMDQKGPDKLIGSGS
;
A
#
# COMPACT_ATOMS: atom_id res chain seq x y z
N MET A 1 -46.97 -16.02 -83.99
CA MET A 1 -47.21 -14.58 -84.22
C MET A 1 -46.23 -13.81 -83.37
N GLY A 2 -45.37 -12.98 -83.99
CA GLY A 2 -44.54 -11.93 -83.36
C GLY A 2 -43.44 -12.43 -82.41
N CYS A 3 -42.29 -11.79 -82.22
CA CYS A 3 -41.78 -10.56 -82.80
C CYS A 3 -40.24 -10.51 -82.58
N ARG A 4 -39.62 -9.71 -83.44
CA ARG A 4 -38.23 -9.30 -83.67
C ARG A 4 -37.28 -9.01 -82.49
N GLN A 5 -35.97 -9.12 -82.83
CA GLN A 5 -34.81 -8.25 -82.49
C GLN A 5 -34.41 -8.13 -81.01
N SER A 6 -33.17 -7.79 -80.62
CA SER A 6 -31.82 -7.77 -81.21
C SER A 6 -30.84 -7.64 -80.03
N SER A 7 -29.63 -8.14 -80.22
CA SER A 7 -28.37 -7.84 -79.50
C SER A 7 -28.32 -6.68 -78.48
N SER A 8 -27.74 -6.96 -77.32
CA SER A 8 -26.77 -6.07 -76.65
C SER A 8 -25.90 -6.86 -75.66
N ILE A 9 -24.58 -6.83 -75.87
CA ILE A 9 -23.59 -7.20 -74.86
C ILE A 9 -23.48 -6.02 -73.90
N SER A 10 -23.72 -6.25 -72.60
CA SER A 10 -23.38 -5.31 -71.54
C SER A 10 -22.43 -5.99 -70.56
N TYR A 11 -21.24 -5.42 -70.42
CA TYR A 11 -20.27 -5.79 -69.41
C TYR A 11 -20.81 -5.32 -68.06
N GLN A 12 -21.22 -6.24 -67.19
CA GLN A 12 -21.32 -5.96 -65.77
C GLN A 12 -19.96 -6.24 -65.13
N THR A 13 -19.17 -5.19 -64.93
CA THR A 13 -18.07 -5.20 -63.95
C THR A 13 -18.67 -5.31 -62.55
N GLY A 14 -18.92 -6.55 -62.11
CA GLY A 14 -19.17 -6.82 -60.71
C GLY A 14 -17.88 -6.63 -59.93
N ILE A 15 -17.74 -5.49 -59.26
CA ILE A 15 -16.76 -5.34 -58.18
C ILE A 15 -17.24 -6.27 -57.06
N LYS A 16 -16.75 -7.51 -57.04
CA LYS A 16 -16.70 -8.26 -55.78
C LYS A 16 -15.70 -7.51 -54.91
N ARG A 17 -16.21 -6.70 -53.97
CA ARG A 17 -15.39 -6.22 -52.85
C ARG A 17 -15.12 -7.45 -52.02
N ASP A 18 -14.01 -8.11 -52.31
CA ASP A 18 -13.48 -9.15 -51.47
C ASP A 18 -13.10 -8.47 -50.15
N ASN A 19 -13.90 -8.69 -49.10
CA ASN A 19 -13.68 -8.09 -47.79
C ASN A 19 -12.33 -8.52 -47.21
N ASP A 20 -11.73 -9.57 -47.76
CA ASP A 20 -10.43 -10.09 -47.35
C ASP A 20 -9.28 -9.16 -47.80
N GLU A 21 -9.36 -8.52 -48.97
CA GLU A 21 -8.33 -7.56 -49.41
C GLU A 21 -8.38 -6.26 -48.59
N VAL A 22 -9.58 -5.79 -48.22
CA VAL A 22 -9.74 -4.62 -47.34
C VAL A 22 -9.22 -4.92 -45.94
N ARG A 23 -9.39 -6.17 -45.48
CA ARG A 23 -8.93 -6.63 -44.18
C ARG A 23 -7.41 -6.81 -44.14
N GLU A 24 -6.81 -7.36 -45.19
CA GLU A 24 -5.35 -7.47 -45.33
C GLU A 24 -4.68 -6.10 -45.51
N ALA A 25 -5.30 -5.18 -46.28
CA ALA A 25 -4.82 -3.80 -46.38
C ALA A 25 -4.93 -3.06 -45.05
N ALA A 26 -5.97 -3.32 -44.25
CA ALA A 26 -6.08 -2.78 -42.89
C ALA A 26 -4.98 -3.35 -41.98
N LEU A 27 -4.73 -4.66 -42.01
CA LEU A 27 -3.69 -5.34 -41.22
C LEU A 27 -2.27 -4.90 -41.61
N GLN A 28 -2.03 -4.57 -42.88
CA GLN A 28 -0.73 -4.02 -43.33
C GLN A 28 -0.58 -2.52 -43.02
N ALA A 29 -1.67 -1.78 -42.87
CA ALA A 29 -1.65 -0.35 -42.51
C ALA A 29 -1.48 -0.11 -41.00
N VAL A 30 -1.92 -1.04 -40.14
CA VAL A 30 -1.55 -1.10 -38.72
C VAL A 30 -0.23 -1.87 -38.56
N GLY A 31 0.87 -1.25 -38.99
CA GLY A 31 2.20 -1.73 -38.61
C GLY A 31 2.36 -1.63 -37.10
N ASP A 32 2.58 -2.76 -36.42
CA ASP A 32 3.14 -2.96 -35.06
C ASP A 32 2.84 -1.92 -33.95
N GLU A 33 1.75 -1.18 -34.04
CA GLU A 33 1.07 -0.64 -32.86
C GLU A 33 0.04 -1.67 -32.46
N ALA A 34 0.50 -2.66 -31.69
CA ALA A 34 -0.38 -3.35 -30.78
C ALA A 34 -1.23 -2.28 -30.10
N THR A 35 -2.55 -2.36 -30.26
CA THR A 35 -3.49 -1.84 -29.29
C THR A 35 -3.09 -2.45 -27.95
N GLN A 36 -2.15 -1.82 -27.24
CA GLN A 36 -2.09 -1.93 -25.80
C GLN A 36 -3.45 -1.40 -25.39
N SER A 37 -4.38 -2.31 -25.09
CA SER A 37 -5.31 -2.00 -24.01
C SER A 37 -4.42 -1.41 -22.92
N PRO A 38 -4.61 -0.14 -22.50
CA PRO A 38 -3.84 0.38 -21.39
C PRO A 38 -3.95 -0.68 -20.30
N ASP A 39 -2.85 -1.16 -19.72
CA ASP A 39 -2.96 -2.12 -18.63
C ASP A 39 -3.84 -1.44 -17.58
N LEU A 40 -5.09 -1.91 -17.45
CA LEU A 40 -6.14 -1.32 -16.60
C LEU A 40 -5.93 -1.68 -15.13
N VAL A 41 -4.67 -1.97 -14.83
CA VAL A 41 -4.17 -2.62 -13.65
C VAL A 41 -3.06 -1.74 -13.12
N THR A 42 -3.33 -1.09 -12.00
CA THR A 42 -2.32 -0.30 -11.29
C THR A 42 -1.89 -1.09 -10.07
N ARG A 43 -0.60 -1.43 -9.97
CA ARG A 43 -0.08 -2.03 -8.75
C ARG A 43 0.09 -0.97 -7.68
N ILE A 44 -0.44 -1.24 -6.50
CA ILE A 44 -0.44 -0.29 -5.38
C ILE A 44 0.12 -0.92 -4.11
N GLU A 45 0.71 -0.09 -3.26
CA GLU A 45 1.08 -0.37 -1.88
C GLU A 45 0.10 0.34 -0.94
N LEU A 46 -0.50 -0.40 -0.02
CA LEU A 46 -1.28 0.17 1.08
C LEU A 46 -0.40 0.30 2.31
N LYS A 47 -0.19 1.54 2.77
CA LYS A 47 0.39 1.85 4.08
C LYS A 47 -0.73 2.08 5.08
N LEU A 48 -0.57 1.51 6.28
CA LEU A 48 -1.63 1.45 7.27
C LEU A 48 -1.18 2.12 8.57
N ALA A 49 -2.13 2.77 9.22
CA ALA A 49 -1.99 3.26 10.59
C ALA A 49 -3.32 3.12 11.32
N CYS A 50 -3.29 2.99 12.64
CA CYS A 50 -4.46 3.19 13.47
C CYS A 50 -4.22 4.34 14.44
N SER A 51 -5.30 4.94 14.92
CA SER A 51 -5.25 5.97 15.96
C SER A 51 -6.40 5.82 16.93
N LYS A 52 -6.23 6.30 18.15
CA LYS A 52 -7.29 6.30 19.19
C LYS A 52 -7.87 4.91 19.44
N LEU A 53 -7.07 3.84 19.29
CA LEU A 53 -7.51 2.51 19.65
C LEU A 53 -7.95 2.51 21.11
N ARG A 54 -9.07 1.86 21.43
CA ARG A 54 -9.70 1.88 22.76
C ARG A 54 -8.80 1.50 23.94
N ARG A 55 -7.68 0.81 23.68
CA ARG A 55 -6.68 0.41 24.67
C ARG A 55 -5.34 0.22 24.01
N THR A 56 -4.29 0.43 24.80
CA THR A 56 -2.93 0.04 24.45
C THR A 56 -2.87 -1.44 24.06
N SER A 57 -2.34 -1.72 22.87
CA SER A 57 -2.37 -3.05 22.28
C SER A 57 -1.09 -3.38 21.54
N ASN A 58 -0.72 -4.66 21.55
CA ASN A 58 0.18 -5.26 20.57
C ASN A 58 -0.57 -5.39 19.24
N CYS A 59 -0.56 -4.34 18.43
CA CYS A 59 -1.48 -4.19 17.32
C CYS A 59 -0.98 -4.90 16.06
N ARG A 60 -1.90 -5.57 15.36
CA ARG A 60 -1.71 -6.10 14.00
C ARG A 60 -2.96 -5.85 13.17
N VAL A 61 -2.78 -5.56 11.88
CA VAL A 61 -3.87 -5.52 10.90
C VAL A 61 -3.76 -6.71 9.96
N LYS A 62 -4.89 -7.38 9.72
CA LYS A 62 -5.07 -8.36 8.63
C LYS A 62 -5.86 -7.69 7.51
N VAL A 63 -5.43 -7.87 6.27
CA VAL A 63 -6.07 -7.25 5.10
C VAL A 63 -6.62 -8.32 4.19
N TYR A 64 -7.90 -8.20 3.86
CA TYR A 64 -8.61 -9.11 2.98
C TYR A 64 -9.12 -8.37 1.76
N LEU A 65 -9.09 -9.05 0.61
CA LEU A 65 -9.62 -8.56 -0.65
C LEU A 65 -10.79 -9.44 -1.08
N LYS A 66 -11.85 -8.82 -1.59
CA LYS A 66 -12.92 -9.48 -2.31
C LYS A 66 -13.02 -8.84 -3.70
N SER A 67 -12.92 -9.67 -4.73
CA SER A 67 -13.03 -9.25 -6.14
C SER A 67 -14.35 -9.77 -6.72
N GLY A 68 -15.27 -8.87 -7.09
CA GLY A 68 -16.58 -9.25 -7.64
C GLY A 68 -17.39 -10.20 -6.72
N LEU A 69 -17.72 -11.38 -7.23
CA LEU A 69 -18.52 -12.40 -6.52
C LEU A 69 -17.68 -13.33 -5.63
N GLU A 70 -16.36 -13.14 -5.56
CA GLU A 70 -15.49 -13.99 -4.76
C GLU A 70 -15.75 -13.86 -3.25
N LYS A 71 -15.22 -14.81 -2.49
CA LYS A 71 -15.11 -14.70 -1.03
C LYS A 71 -13.93 -13.80 -0.67
N TYR A 72 -13.94 -13.25 0.55
CA TYR A 72 -12.78 -12.54 1.08
C TYR A 72 -11.58 -13.48 1.17
N GLN A 73 -10.47 -13.05 0.59
CA GLN A 73 -9.19 -13.73 0.64
C GLN A 73 -8.20 -12.88 1.43
N LEU A 74 -7.45 -13.50 2.33
CA LEU A 74 -6.41 -12.78 3.07
C LEU A 74 -5.23 -12.49 2.13
N ILE A 75 -4.95 -11.21 1.90
CA ILE A 75 -3.85 -10.77 1.01
C ILE A 75 -2.60 -10.35 1.78
N GLY A 76 -2.71 -10.06 3.07
CA GLY A 76 -1.55 -9.66 3.85
C GLY A 76 -1.81 -9.41 5.34
N ARG A 77 -0.72 -9.26 6.08
CA ARG A 77 -0.70 -8.90 7.50
C ARG A 77 0.41 -7.89 7.73
N THR A 78 0.20 -6.95 8.63
CA THR A 78 1.27 -6.06 9.10
C THR A 78 2.17 -6.76 10.11
N GLU A 79 3.30 -6.12 10.43
CA GLU A 79 4.05 -6.44 11.64
C GLU A 79 3.19 -6.21 12.91
N ILE A 80 3.66 -6.73 14.05
CA ILE A 80 3.07 -6.40 15.35
C ILE A 80 3.78 -5.16 15.89
N LEU A 81 3.03 -4.12 16.22
CA LEU A 81 3.55 -2.99 16.98
C LEU A 81 3.14 -3.11 18.44
N PRO A 82 4.10 -3.26 19.37
CA PRO A 82 3.79 -3.48 20.77
C PRO A 82 3.24 -2.21 21.43
N ASP A 83 2.42 -2.42 22.46
CA ASP A 83 2.07 -1.41 23.46
C ASP A 83 1.72 -0.01 22.96
N THR A 84 0.87 0.09 21.92
CA THR A 84 0.45 1.37 21.35
C THR A 84 -1.05 1.48 21.13
N GLN A 85 -1.57 2.71 21.17
CA GLN A 85 -2.92 3.08 20.72
C GLN A 85 -2.93 3.72 19.33
N ASN A 86 -1.75 4.05 18.80
CA ASN A 86 -1.58 4.78 17.53
C ASN A 86 -0.51 4.10 16.64
N PRO A 87 -0.64 2.81 16.31
CA PRO A 87 0.34 2.10 15.50
C PRO A 87 0.43 2.68 14.09
N THR A 88 1.64 2.93 13.59
CA THR A 88 1.91 3.25 12.17
C THR A 88 2.83 2.19 11.60
N PHE A 89 2.33 1.37 10.68
CA PHE A 89 3.02 0.17 10.18
C PHE A 89 4.00 0.51 9.06
N ALA A 90 5.16 -0.13 9.09
CA ALA A 90 6.19 -0.02 8.05
C ALA A 90 5.90 -0.97 6.89
N GLN A 91 5.40 -2.17 7.18
CA GLN A 91 5.10 -3.16 6.16
C GLN A 91 3.89 -2.70 5.32
N GLY A 92 4.12 -2.50 4.03
CA GLY A 92 3.04 -2.25 3.06
C GLY A 92 2.37 -3.54 2.61
N ILE A 93 1.09 -3.42 2.24
CA ILE A 93 0.32 -4.51 1.63
C ILE A 93 0.16 -4.21 0.15
N PHE A 94 0.68 -5.09 -0.70
CA PHE A 94 0.67 -4.90 -2.15
C PHE A 94 -0.48 -5.65 -2.81
N LEU A 95 -1.16 -5.00 -3.75
CA LEU A 95 -2.25 -5.56 -4.54
C LEU A 95 -2.39 -4.81 -5.85
N ASP A 96 -3.10 -5.42 -6.79
CA ASP A 96 -3.39 -4.82 -8.08
C ASP A 96 -4.80 -4.22 -8.06
N PHE A 97 -4.91 -2.94 -8.44
CA PHE A 97 -6.17 -2.24 -8.62
C PHE A 97 -6.64 -2.40 -10.07
N LEU A 98 -7.78 -3.06 -10.25
CA LEU A 98 -8.42 -3.34 -11.54
C LEU A 98 -9.62 -2.40 -11.69
N PHE A 99 -9.54 -1.39 -12.55
CA PHE A 99 -10.59 -0.35 -12.58
C PHE A 99 -11.99 -0.89 -12.92
N GLU A 100 -12.06 -1.91 -13.77
CA GLU A 100 -13.33 -2.50 -14.24
C GLU A 100 -13.95 -3.46 -13.22
N VAL A 101 -13.22 -3.79 -12.16
CA VAL A 101 -13.63 -4.81 -11.19
C VAL A 101 -13.99 -4.16 -9.87
N GLN A 102 -15.17 -4.52 -9.35
CA GLN A 102 -15.56 -4.11 -8.02
C GLN A 102 -14.73 -4.86 -6.98
N GLN A 103 -13.68 -4.19 -6.47
CA GLN A 103 -12.82 -4.69 -5.41
C GLN A 103 -13.21 -4.06 -4.07
N LYS A 104 -13.44 -4.90 -3.05
CA LYS A 104 -13.64 -4.49 -1.66
C LYS A 104 -12.46 -4.91 -0.81
N VAL A 105 -11.97 -4.02 0.04
CA VAL A 105 -10.91 -4.31 1.00
C VAL A 105 -11.47 -4.24 2.40
N ARG A 106 -11.15 -5.24 3.21
CA ARG A 106 -11.47 -5.30 4.63
C ARG A 106 -10.19 -5.30 5.45
N PHE A 107 -10.13 -4.40 6.42
CA PHE A 107 -9.04 -4.29 7.38
C PHE A 107 -9.55 -4.75 8.74
N GLU A 108 -8.98 -5.81 9.30
CA GLU A 108 -9.32 -6.32 10.63
C GLU A 108 -8.16 -6.06 11.59
N VAL A 109 -8.43 -5.32 12.66
CA VAL A 109 -7.43 -4.90 13.65
C VAL A 109 -7.51 -5.81 14.86
N TYR A 110 -6.35 -6.26 15.35
CA TYR A 110 -6.25 -7.22 16.46
C TYR A 110 -5.21 -6.79 17.51
N HIS A 111 -5.48 -7.16 18.76
CA HIS A 111 -4.47 -7.26 19.81
C HIS A 111 -3.89 -8.67 19.80
N VAL A 112 -2.58 -8.77 19.60
CA VAL A 112 -1.85 -10.04 19.58
C VAL A 112 -1.16 -10.24 20.93
N PRO A 113 -1.62 -11.15 21.80
CA PRO A 113 -0.99 -11.39 23.08
C PRO A 113 0.46 -11.88 22.89
N GLN A 114 1.39 -11.41 23.73
CA GLN A 114 2.75 -11.97 23.75
C GLN A 114 2.66 -13.47 24.11
N SER A 115 3.27 -14.32 23.28
CA SER A 115 3.24 -15.77 23.45
C SER A 115 3.89 -16.19 24.76
N THR A 116 3.11 -16.76 25.69
CA THR A 116 3.60 -17.38 26.94
C THR A 116 3.47 -18.91 26.92
N GLY A 117 3.47 -19.53 25.73
CA GLY A 117 3.47 -21.00 25.59
C GLY A 117 2.08 -21.66 25.49
N LYS A 118 0.99 -20.88 25.47
CA LYS A 118 -0.34 -21.33 25.02
C LYS A 118 -0.78 -20.42 23.87
N SER A 119 -1.21 -21.02 22.75
CA SER A 119 -1.79 -20.30 21.61
C SER A 119 -3.01 -19.51 22.09
N ARG A 120 -2.85 -18.24 22.45
CA ARG A 120 -3.98 -17.35 22.71
C ARG A 120 -4.42 -16.75 21.39
N GLU A 121 -5.71 -16.89 21.11
CA GLU A 121 -6.35 -16.24 19.97
C GLU A 121 -6.16 -14.72 20.08
N SER A 122 -5.98 -14.06 18.94
CA SER A 122 -5.81 -12.60 18.92
C SER A 122 -7.15 -11.94 19.23
N ASP A 123 -7.18 -10.93 20.10
CA ASP A 123 -8.42 -10.24 20.45
C ASP A 123 -8.80 -9.27 19.33
N PHE A 124 -10.01 -9.40 18.79
CA PHE A 124 -10.52 -8.49 17.76
C PHE A 124 -10.75 -7.08 18.33
N LEU A 125 -10.20 -6.07 17.67
CA LEU A 125 -10.33 -4.66 18.04
C LEU A 125 -11.39 -3.94 17.19
N GLY A 126 -11.52 -4.29 15.93
CA GLY A 126 -12.54 -3.75 15.05
C GLY A 126 -12.17 -3.95 13.57
N LEU A 127 -13.06 -3.58 12.68
CA LEU A 127 -12.82 -3.64 11.24
C LEU A 127 -13.27 -2.37 10.52
N ALA A 128 -12.69 -2.13 9.34
CA ALA A 128 -13.27 -1.23 8.36
C ALA A 128 -13.31 -1.94 7.01
N GLU A 129 -14.39 -1.74 6.26
CA GLU A 129 -14.57 -2.26 4.91
C GLU A 129 -14.90 -1.12 3.96
N MET A 130 -14.25 -1.06 2.80
CA MET A 130 -14.50 -0.03 1.79
C MET A 130 -14.16 -0.53 0.38
N HIS A 131 -14.57 0.21 -0.63
CA HIS A 131 -14.16 -0.08 -2.01
C HIS A 131 -12.71 0.34 -2.24
N LEU A 132 -11.95 -0.46 -2.98
CA LEU A 132 -10.56 -0.11 -3.27
C LEU A 132 -10.45 1.20 -4.06
N ALA A 133 -11.37 1.40 -5.02
CA ALA A 133 -11.48 2.63 -5.79
C ALA A 133 -11.66 3.89 -4.91
N GLU A 134 -12.38 3.77 -3.79
CA GLU A 134 -12.56 4.88 -2.84
C GLU A 134 -11.24 5.36 -2.24
N ILE A 135 -10.31 4.43 -1.97
CA ILE A 135 -8.98 4.75 -1.44
C ILE A 135 -8.10 5.36 -2.53
N VAL A 136 -8.05 4.73 -3.70
CA VAL A 136 -7.15 5.15 -4.80
C VAL A 136 -7.54 6.52 -5.36
N THR A 137 -8.83 6.84 -5.38
CA THR A 137 -9.35 8.11 -5.89
C THR A 137 -9.47 9.21 -4.84
N SER A 138 -9.19 8.91 -3.56
CA SER A 138 -9.26 9.94 -2.52
C SER A 138 -8.16 10.99 -2.70
N PRO A 139 -8.37 12.24 -2.26
CA PRO A 139 -7.32 13.25 -2.28
C PRO A 139 -6.06 12.76 -1.56
N GLY A 140 -4.93 12.71 -2.28
CA GLY A 140 -3.66 12.21 -1.75
C GLY A 140 -3.58 10.70 -1.54
N GLY A 141 -4.58 9.94 -1.99
CA GLY A 141 -4.68 8.50 -1.75
C GLY A 141 -4.88 8.14 -0.28
N VAL A 142 -5.36 9.08 0.54
CA VAL A 142 -5.56 8.89 1.99
C VAL A 142 -7.03 8.76 2.34
N VAL A 143 -7.38 7.74 3.12
CA VAL A 143 -8.73 7.57 3.71
C VAL A 143 -8.62 7.17 5.17
N THR A 144 -9.41 7.81 6.03
CA THR A 144 -9.58 7.42 7.44
C THR A 144 -11.02 6.97 7.70
N ARG A 145 -11.18 5.86 8.43
CA ARG A 145 -12.48 5.30 8.83
C ARG A 145 -12.47 4.89 10.29
N GLU A 146 -13.59 5.10 10.99
CA GLU A 146 -13.80 4.54 12.32
C GLU A 146 -13.90 3.01 12.21
N LEU A 147 -13.39 2.31 13.22
CA LEU A 147 -13.46 0.86 13.31
C LEU A 147 -14.83 0.41 13.84
N GLU A 148 -15.47 -0.47 13.10
CA GLU A 148 -16.70 -1.13 13.49
C GLU A 148 -16.42 -2.33 14.39
N HIS A 149 -17.31 -2.56 15.37
CA HIS A 149 -17.24 -3.73 16.24
C HIS A 149 -18.66 -4.22 16.56
N SER A 150 -18.93 -5.51 16.36
CA SER A 150 -20.28 -6.08 16.45
C SER A 150 -20.98 -5.86 17.79
N THR A 151 -20.21 -5.82 18.88
CA THR A 151 -20.74 -5.61 20.24
C THR A 151 -20.50 -4.19 20.78
N ARG A 152 -19.89 -3.29 20.00
CA ARG A 152 -19.57 -1.91 20.44
C ARG A 152 -19.78 -0.91 19.31
N PRO A 153 -20.82 -0.07 19.40
CA PRO A 153 -21.24 0.78 18.27
C PRO A 153 -20.29 1.95 17.96
N SER A 154 -19.44 2.38 18.89
CA SER A 154 -18.51 3.50 18.67
C SER A 154 -17.27 3.44 19.57
N GLY A 155 -16.27 4.25 19.25
CA GLY A 155 -15.08 4.43 20.10
C GLY A 155 -14.09 3.27 20.04
N ASN A 156 -14.04 2.55 18.91
CA ASN A 156 -13.09 1.45 18.71
C ASN A 156 -11.72 1.93 18.15
N GLY A 157 -11.64 3.20 17.75
CA GLY A 157 -10.48 3.83 17.12
C GLY A 157 -10.68 4.00 15.61
N ASP A 158 -9.69 4.61 14.97
CA ASP A 158 -9.70 4.89 13.54
C ASP A 158 -8.60 4.07 12.84
N ILE A 159 -8.85 3.68 11.59
CA ILE A 159 -7.82 3.19 10.67
C ILE A 159 -7.62 4.20 9.54
N THR A 160 -6.36 4.53 9.27
CA THR A 160 -5.94 5.36 8.14
C THR A 160 -5.21 4.49 7.13
N ILE A 161 -5.60 4.61 5.87
CA ILE A 161 -5.06 3.90 4.73
C ILE A 161 -4.48 4.94 3.77
N ILE A 162 -3.24 4.70 3.33
CA ILE A 162 -2.56 5.49 2.31
C ILE A 162 -2.26 4.56 1.15
N ALA A 163 -2.85 4.81 -0.02
CA ALA A 163 -2.58 4.08 -1.25
C ALA A 163 -1.50 4.80 -2.07
N GLU A 164 -0.53 4.02 -2.54
CA GLU A 164 0.58 4.53 -3.34
C GLU A 164 0.78 3.65 -4.56
N GLU A 165 0.89 4.26 -5.74
CA GLU A 165 1.26 3.53 -6.96
C GLU A 165 2.71 3.06 -6.92
N VAL A 166 2.92 1.84 -7.41
CA VAL A 166 4.21 1.13 -7.41
C VAL A 166 4.65 0.91 -8.85
N GLN A 167 5.84 1.40 -9.20
CA GLN A 167 6.35 1.40 -10.57
C GLN A 167 7.03 0.08 -10.99
N GLY A 168 7.24 -0.87 -10.06
CA GLY A 168 7.72 -2.21 -10.38
C GLY A 168 9.23 -2.33 -10.64
N THR A 169 10.02 -1.33 -10.24
CA THR A 169 11.48 -1.33 -10.34
C THR A 169 12.12 -2.32 -9.37
N LYS A 170 13.19 -2.98 -9.81
CA LYS A 170 13.95 -3.96 -9.01
C LYS A 170 15.11 -3.36 -8.22
N ARG A 171 15.17 -2.03 -8.09
CA ARG A 171 16.30 -1.35 -7.47
C ARG A 171 16.14 -1.32 -5.95
N THR A 172 17.20 -1.68 -5.23
CA THR A 172 17.26 -1.63 -3.78
C THR A 172 18.37 -0.70 -3.30
N VAL A 173 18.23 -0.18 -2.08
CA VAL A 173 19.26 0.58 -1.36
C VAL A 173 19.65 -0.23 -0.14
N LYS A 174 20.96 -0.44 0.03
CA LYS A 174 21.55 -1.04 1.22
C LYS A 174 22.19 0.05 2.06
N PHE A 175 21.89 0.08 3.35
CA PHE A 175 22.46 1.07 4.25
C PHE A 175 22.63 0.52 5.67
N ASN A 176 23.56 1.13 6.40
CA ASN A 176 23.79 0.89 7.82
C ASN A 176 23.45 2.17 8.58
N LEU A 177 22.82 2.02 9.75
CA LEU A 177 22.52 3.14 10.63
C LEU A 177 23.34 3.02 11.90
N ARG A 178 23.95 4.13 12.30
CA ARG A 178 24.65 4.27 13.58
C ARG A 178 24.34 5.63 14.15
N CYS A 179 24.11 5.70 15.46
CA CYS A 179 24.01 6.95 16.17
C CYS A 179 25.07 7.02 17.25
N ALA A 180 25.43 8.23 17.65
CA ALA A 180 26.40 8.49 18.71
C ALA A 180 25.91 9.63 19.59
N GLY A 181 26.38 9.66 20.84
CA GLY A 181 26.04 10.73 21.79
C GLY A 181 24.58 10.71 22.25
N LEU A 182 23.89 9.56 22.21
CA LEU A 182 22.55 9.44 22.79
C LEU A 182 22.63 9.39 24.33
N PRO A 183 21.56 9.74 25.05
CA PRO A 183 21.52 9.65 26.51
C PRO A 183 21.96 8.28 27.02
N GLY A 184 23.14 8.22 27.63
CA GLY A 184 23.75 6.97 28.11
C GLY A 184 23.08 6.37 29.34
N LYS A 185 23.63 5.24 29.80
CA LYS A 185 23.17 4.42 30.94
C LYS A 185 22.77 5.30 32.13
N GLY A 186 21.46 5.44 32.36
CA GLY A 186 20.95 5.96 33.62
C GLY A 186 21.10 4.90 34.70
N ILE A 187 21.35 5.31 35.95
CA ILE A 187 21.49 4.42 37.12
C ILE A 187 20.20 3.59 37.35
N PHE A 188 19.05 4.04 36.81
CA PHE A 188 17.73 3.47 37.09
C PHE A 188 16.95 2.99 35.85
N SER A 189 17.42 3.23 34.62
CA SER A 189 16.75 2.67 33.42
C SER A 189 17.70 2.55 32.23
N LYS A 190 17.70 1.37 31.60
CA LYS A 190 18.47 1.11 30.38
C LYS A 190 17.77 1.70 29.16
N PRO A 191 18.45 2.48 28.30
CA PRO A 191 17.87 2.96 27.04
C PRO A 191 17.52 1.81 26.09
N ARG A 192 16.49 1.99 25.27
CA ARG A 192 16.01 1.01 24.28
C ARG A 192 15.77 1.74 22.95
N TYR A 193 16.82 1.87 22.16
CA TYR A 193 16.82 2.71 20.96
C TYR A 193 16.43 1.97 19.69
N TYR A 194 15.67 2.64 18.83
CA TYR A 194 15.38 2.16 17.48
C TYR A 194 15.18 3.34 16.53
N VAL A 195 15.35 3.10 15.22
CA VAL A 195 15.14 4.10 14.18
C VAL A 195 13.87 3.80 13.41
N VAL A 196 13.07 4.86 13.19
CA VAL A 196 11.97 4.87 12.23
C VAL A 196 12.40 5.74 11.06
N ILE A 197 12.21 5.22 9.86
CA ILE A 197 12.36 5.99 8.63
C ILE A 197 10.97 6.18 8.04
N SER A 198 10.59 7.43 7.82
CA SER A 198 9.32 7.82 7.23
C SER A 198 9.55 8.62 5.96
N ARG A 199 8.69 8.47 4.96
CA ARG A 199 8.78 9.27 3.75
C ARG A 199 8.02 10.58 3.93
N ALA A 200 8.60 11.69 3.49
CA ALA A 200 7.90 12.96 3.50
C ALA A 200 6.71 12.92 2.54
N MET A 201 5.57 13.44 2.98
CA MET A 201 4.39 13.64 2.14
C MET A 201 4.42 15.06 1.56
N PRO A 202 3.91 15.27 0.33
CA PRO A 202 3.64 16.60 -0.20
C PRO A 202 2.85 17.46 0.80
N ALA A 203 3.10 18.77 0.83
CA ALA A 203 2.48 19.68 1.79
C ALA A 203 0.93 19.71 1.72
N THR A 204 0.36 19.35 0.58
CA THR A 204 -1.10 19.20 0.38
C THR A 204 -1.68 18.01 1.13
N GLU A 205 -0.89 16.94 1.30
CA GLU A 205 -1.30 15.71 1.97
C GLU A 205 -1.00 15.78 3.48
N ALA A 206 0.07 16.48 3.87
CA ALA A 206 0.43 16.73 5.27
C ALA A 206 -0.64 17.54 6.05
N GLN A 207 -1.46 18.33 5.35
CA GLN A 207 -2.56 19.09 5.97
C GLN A 207 -3.74 18.21 6.41
N SER A 208 -3.84 16.97 5.93
CA SER A 208 -4.92 16.04 6.29
C SER A 208 -4.79 15.46 7.70
N GLY A 209 -3.70 15.75 8.42
CA GLY A 209 -3.41 15.14 9.72
C GLY A 209 -3.04 13.65 9.63
N ALA A 210 -2.88 13.11 8.42
CA ALA A 210 -2.45 11.74 8.20
C ALA A 210 -1.02 11.51 8.69
N PRO A 211 -0.72 10.33 9.27
CA PRO A 211 0.65 10.00 9.66
C PRO A 211 1.54 9.87 8.41
N LEU A 212 2.82 10.20 8.56
CA LEU A 212 3.79 9.96 7.52
C LEU A 212 3.90 8.45 7.24
N PRO A 213 3.96 8.01 5.97
CA PRO A 213 4.23 6.63 5.63
C PRO A 213 5.57 6.18 6.22
N VAL A 214 5.52 5.23 7.15
CA VAL A 214 6.73 4.56 7.63
C VAL A 214 7.19 3.57 6.57
N VAL A 215 8.47 3.64 6.23
CA VAL A 215 9.08 2.80 5.18
C VAL A 215 10.08 1.81 5.76
N TYR A 216 10.59 2.07 6.97
CA TYR A 216 11.46 1.15 7.69
C TYR A 216 11.42 1.39 9.20
N ARG A 217 11.65 0.30 9.93
CA ARG A 217 11.84 0.29 11.38
C ARG A 217 12.95 -0.70 11.72
N SER A 218 13.94 -0.26 12.48
CA SER A 218 15.03 -1.13 12.94
C SER A 218 14.60 -2.05 14.07
N GLU A 219 15.49 -2.98 14.43
CA GLU A 219 15.49 -3.62 15.73
C GLU A 219 15.73 -2.62 16.87
N VAL A 220 15.38 -3.05 18.09
CA VAL A 220 15.67 -2.31 19.32
C VAL A 220 17.05 -2.69 19.83
N VAL A 221 17.91 -1.69 20.02
CA VAL A 221 19.25 -1.83 20.61
C VAL A 221 19.25 -1.23 22.00
N GLU A 222 19.67 -2.00 22.99
CA GLU A 222 19.59 -1.62 24.40
C GLU A 222 20.94 -1.24 25.00
N ASP A 223 20.90 -0.48 26.10
CA ASP A 223 22.03 -0.27 27.02
C ASP A 223 23.31 0.31 26.38
N THR A 224 23.16 1.19 25.39
CA THR A 224 24.27 1.88 24.72
C THR A 224 23.90 3.33 24.37
N SER A 225 24.87 4.25 24.45
CA SER A 225 24.76 5.62 23.93
C SER A 225 25.09 5.72 22.43
N GLU A 226 25.57 4.62 21.83
CA GLU A 226 26.02 4.57 20.44
C GLU A 226 25.45 3.33 19.73
N PRO A 227 24.12 3.26 19.52
CA PRO A 227 23.52 2.09 18.88
C PRO A 227 23.97 1.99 17.41
N SER A 228 24.33 0.78 17.02
CA SER A 228 24.53 0.38 15.63
C SER A 228 23.46 -0.63 15.28
N PHE A 229 22.75 -0.40 14.19
CA PHE A 229 21.65 -1.25 13.74
C PHE A 229 22.11 -2.20 12.64
N ALA A 230 21.38 -3.30 12.46
CA ALA A 230 21.57 -4.24 11.39
C ALA A 230 21.47 -3.55 10.02
N THR A 231 22.23 -4.08 9.05
CA THR A 231 22.15 -3.62 7.66
C THR A 231 20.73 -3.79 7.14
N ALA A 232 20.17 -2.70 6.62
CA ALA A 232 18.86 -2.70 5.98
C ALA A 232 19.01 -2.72 4.47
N GLU A 233 18.10 -3.42 3.79
CA GLU A 233 17.93 -3.39 2.34
C GLU A 233 16.47 -3.08 2.03
N LEU A 234 16.21 -1.99 1.30
CA LEU A 234 14.86 -1.54 0.96
C LEU A 234 14.73 -1.30 -0.54
N PRO A 235 13.57 -1.62 -1.15
CA PRO A 235 13.25 -1.13 -2.49
C PRO A 235 13.26 0.40 -2.55
N ILE A 236 13.80 0.98 -3.62
CA ILE A 236 13.77 2.44 -3.86
C ILE A 236 12.33 2.95 -3.89
N GLU A 237 11.39 2.15 -4.38
CA GLU A 237 9.97 2.52 -4.44
C GLU A 237 9.36 2.68 -3.05
N SER A 238 9.61 1.72 -2.17
CA SER A 238 9.18 1.81 -0.78
C SER A 238 9.88 2.96 -0.05
N LEU A 239 11.15 3.24 -0.34
CA LEU A 239 11.91 4.29 0.34
C LEU A 239 11.50 5.71 -0.10
N CYS A 240 11.42 5.96 -1.41
CA CYS A 240 11.25 7.31 -1.97
C CYS A 240 10.33 7.38 -3.20
N ARG A 241 9.55 6.31 -3.48
CA ARG A 241 8.67 6.18 -4.66
C ARG A 241 9.40 6.38 -6.00
N GLY A 242 10.64 5.89 -6.10
CA GLY A 242 11.43 6.02 -7.33
C GLY A 242 12.08 7.39 -7.51
N ASP A 243 11.84 8.36 -6.63
CA ASP A 243 12.35 9.72 -6.69
C ASP A 243 13.49 9.94 -5.66
N PRO A 244 14.77 9.93 -6.07
CA PRO A 244 15.89 10.12 -5.15
C PRO A 244 15.96 11.51 -4.50
N ALA A 245 15.27 12.51 -5.06
CA ALA A 245 15.22 13.86 -4.48
C ALA A 245 14.16 13.98 -3.37
N ARG A 246 13.30 12.98 -3.21
CA ARG A 246 12.27 12.98 -2.18
C ARG A 246 12.90 12.89 -0.80
N LYS A 247 12.51 13.83 0.08
CA LYS A 247 12.97 13.86 1.46
C LYS A 247 12.47 12.64 2.23
N ILE A 248 13.35 12.11 3.06
CA ILE A 248 13.09 11.00 3.97
C ILE A 248 13.38 11.52 5.37
N LEU A 249 12.53 11.20 6.33
CA LEU A 249 12.68 11.59 7.72
C LEU A 249 13.20 10.41 8.54
N PHE A 250 14.34 10.60 9.18
CA PHE A 250 14.90 9.69 10.18
C PHE A 250 14.46 10.15 11.56
N GLN A 251 13.95 9.24 12.37
CA GLN A 251 13.53 9.50 13.75
C GLN A 251 14.18 8.48 14.68
N MET A 252 14.94 8.98 15.66
CA MET A 252 15.50 8.17 16.74
C MET A 252 14.49 8.10 17.89
N MET A 253 14.14 6.89 18.29
CA MET A 253 13.08 6.60 19.26
C MET A 253 13.66 5.86 20.48
N ASP A 254 13.10 6.10 21.66
CA ASP A 254 13.37 5.35 22.91
C ASP A 254 12.09 4.62 23.36
N GLN A 255 12.14 3.29 23.43
CA GLN A 255 11.02 2.41 23.80
C GLN A 255 10.98 2.16 25.32
N LYS A 256 10.75 3.24 26.09
CA LYS A 256 10.52 3.20 27.55
C LYS A 256 9.06 3.52 27.87
N GLY A 257 8.22 2.50 27.95
CA GLY A 257 6.77 2.72 28.05
C GLY A 257 6.23 3.23 26.71
N PRO A 258 5.45 4.31 26.65
CA PRO A 258 5.11 4.96 25.38
C PRO A 258 6.37 5.41 24.66
N ASP A 259 6.48 5.09 23.37
CA ASP A 259 7.63 5.45 22.55
C ASP A 259 7.88 6.98 22.56
N LYS A 260 9.13 7.36 22.81
CA LYS A 260 9.55 8.78 22.87
C LYS A 260 10.49 9.12 21.73
N LEU A 261 10.21 10.21 21.02
CA LEU A 261 11.15 10.80 20.06
C LEU A 261 12.33 11.43 20.79
N ILE A 262 13.55 11.03 20.43
CA ILE A 262 14.80 11.58 20.93
C ILE A 262 15.33 12.68 20.00
N GLY A 263 15.23 12.46 18.69
CA GLY A 263 15.67 13.41 17.68
C GLY A 263 15.28 12.96 16.28
N SER A 264 15.35 13.90 15.33
CA SER A 264 15.00 13.64 13.93
C SER A 264 15.89 14.43 12.97
N GLY A 265 16.06 13.91 11.76
CA GLY A 265 16.77 14.57 10.66
C GLY A 265 16.22 14.12 9.31
N SER A 266 16.51 14.87 8.24
CA SER A 266 16.06 14.56 6.87
C SER A 266 17.16 14.73 5.84
#